data_AF-E7N275-F1
#
_entry.id   AF-E7N275-F1
#
_cell.length_a   1.000
_cell.length_b   1.000
_cell.length_c   1.000
_cell.angle_alpha   90.00
_cell.angle_beta   90.00
_cell.angle_gamma   90.00
#
_symmetry.space_group_name_H-M   'P 1'
#
loop_
_entity.id
_entity.type
_entity.pdbx_description
1 polymer ?
#
loop_
_entity_poly.entity_id
_entity_poly.type
_entity_poly.pdbx_seq_one_letter_code
_entity_poly.pdbx_strand_id
1 'polypeptide(L)'
;MTKKKLYRGILLLLAAGAFTAMASAAGSNEPTSLTADSLSYNTQTGLVTAENNVRMEQGTGHIEGQRATYNIKTQEGTVEGGVHAVRDDMQLSCDRLFAAGQEHWQAIGSVRMVKADRTFTGPQADYYPGQNDRILAASGGTITSADGTFSADHIEGWLKEEHYIGTGNAHLVSPPRDMEGGGDRMDYYGKAEKPYVVLDGSAWVMQANNIARSNHMTVYLADDGTPVTE
;
A
#
# COMPACT_ATOMS: atom_id res chain seq x y z
N MET A 1 -15.67 -37.91 34.16
CA MET A 1 -14.55 -37.00 34.50
C MET A 1 -13.94 -36.46 33.20
N THR A 2 -14.44 -35.33 32.73
CA THR A 2 -14.07 -34.74 31.45
C THR A 2 -12.92 -33.76 31.68
N LYS A 3 -11.70 -34.13 31.29
CA LYS A 3 -10.55 -33.21 31.32
C LYS A 3 -10.83 -32.08 30.32
N LYS A 4 -11.23 -30.90 30.83
CA LYS A 4 -11.35 -29.65 30.07
C LYS A 4 -10.00 -29.38 29.41
N LYS A 5 -9.93 -29.57 28.09
CA LYS A 5 -8.78 -29.19 27.26
C LYS A 5 -8.72 -27.66 27.20
N LEU A 6 -8.00 -27.08 28.15
CA LEU A 6 -7.64 -25.67 28.24
C LEU A 6 -6.61 -25.24 27.16
N TYR A 7 -6.67 -25.84 25.96
CA TYR A 7 -5.66 -25.73 24.90
C TYR A 7 -6.13 -24.87 23.70
N ARG A 8 -7.24 -24.15 23.82
CA ARG A 8 -7.83 -23.34 22.73
C ARG A 8 -7.58 -21.83 22.83
N GLY A 9 -6.93 -21.36 23.91
CA GLY A 9 -6.75 -19.93 24.18
C GLY A 9 -5.38 -19.33 23.85
N ILE A 10 -4.40 -20.15 23.45
CA ILE A 10 -3.00 -19.72 23.21
C ILE A 10 -2.64 -19.79 21.72
N LEU A 11 -3.43 -20.47 20.89
CA LEU A 11 -3.12 -20.71 19.47
C LEU A 11 -3.87 -19.81 18.45
N LEU A 12 -4.61 -18.80 18.90
CA LEU A 12 -5.32 -17.85 18.01
C LEU A 12 -4.57 -16.53 17.81
N LEU A 13 -3.31 -16.45 18.24
CA LEU A 13 -2.79 -15.18 18.73
C LEU A 13 -1.96 -14.35 17.75
N LEU A 14 -1.80 -14.76 16.48
CA LEU A 14 -1.00 -13.98 15.52
C LEU A 14 -1.61 -13.81 14.12
N ALA A 15 -2.84 -14.27 13.87
CA ALA A 15 -3.46 -14.18 12.55
C ALA A 15 -4.13 -12.83 12.22
N ALA A 16 -3.90 -11.77 13.00
CA ALA A 16 -4.52 -10.48 12.77
C ALA A 16 -3.47 -9.45 12.41
N GLY A 17 -3.49 -9.00 11.15
CA GLY A 17 -2.85 -7.76 10.76
C GLY A 17 -1.46 -7.90 10.15
N ALA A 18 -1.16 -8.98 9.41
CA ALA A 18 -0.06 -9.02 8.44
C ALA A 18 -0.54 -9.28 6.97
N PHE A 19 -1.83 -9.56 6.78
CA PHE A 19 -2.26 -10.33 5.62
C PHE A 19 -3.70 -10.12 5.15
N THR A 20 -4.03 -8.96 4.56
CA THR A 20 -5.17 -8.88 3.63
C THR A 20 -4.96 -7.82 2.55
N ALA A 21 -4.36 -8.23 1.43
CA ALA A 21 -4.64 -7.61 0.13
C ALA A 21 -5.25 -8.74 -0.73
N MET A 22 -6.57 -8.63 -0.94
CA MET A 22 -7.48 -9.55 -1.63
C MET A 22 -7.64 -10.98 -1.04
N ALA A 23 -8.60 -11.12 -0.12
CA ALA A 23 -9.34 -12.37 0.03
C ALA A 23 -10.84 -12.07 0.03
N SER A 24 -11.48 -12.43 -1.07
CA SER A 24 -12.90 -12.73 -1.11
C SER A 24 -13.25 -13.68 0.04
N ALA A 25 -14.20 -13.27 0.88
CA ALA A 25 -15.07 -14.14 1.69
C ALA A 25 -14.45 -15.43 2.28
N ALA A 26 -13.31 -15.34 2.97
CA ALA A 26 -12.86 -16.31 3.96
C ALA A 26 -11.62 -15.72 4.64
N GLY A 27 -11.72 -15.39 5.93
CA GLY A 27 -10.53 -15.15 6.73
C GLY A 27 -9.60 -16.37 6.57
N SER A 28 -8.35 -16.13 6.15
CA SER A 28 -7.39 -17.21 5.88
C SER A 28 -7.25 -18.07 7.14
N ASN A 29 -7.70 -19.32 7.05
CA ASN A 29 -7.64 -20.32 8.13
C ASN A 29 -6.23 -20.91 8.31
N GLU A 30 -5.22 -20.22 7.77
CA GLU A 30 -3.84 -20.68 7.76
C GLU A 30 -3.17 -20.39 9.11
N PRO A 31 -2.41 -21.37 9.66
CA PRO A 31 -1.69 -21.17 10.91
C PRO A 31 -0.74 -19.97 10.80
N THR A 32 -0.70 -19.17 11.86
CA THR A 32 0.31 -18.11 11.98
C THR A 32 1.40 -18.52 12.96
N SER A 33 2.66 -18.30 12.58
CA SER A 33 3.83 -18.44 13.44
C SER A 33 4.38 -17.07 13.85
N LEU A 34 4.95 -16.98 15.04
CA LEU A 34 5.78 -15.86 15.50
C LEU A 34 7.02 -16.43 16.16
N THR A 35 8.17 -15.89 15.78
CA THR A 35 9.45 -16.14 16.39
C THR A 35 10.11 -14.81 16.76
N ALA A 36 10.81 -14.80 17.89
CA ALA A 36 11.56 -13.67 18.43
C ALA A 36 12.49 -14.20 19.53
N ASP A 37 13.48 -13.41 19.95
CA ASP A 37 14.37 -13.80 21.05
C ASP A 37 13.65 -13.79 22.40
N SER A 38 12.74 -12.82 22.59
CA SER A 38 11.91 -12.68 23.79
C SER A 38 10.45 -12.46 23.42
N LEU A 39 9.56 -13.13 24.15
CA LEU A 39 8.12 -12.98 24.00
C LEU A 39 7.47 -12.89 25.38
N SER A 40 6.66 -11.85 25.58
CA SER A 40 5.85 -11.68 26.78
C SER A 40 4.37 -11.53 26.42
N TYR A 41 3.50 -12.05 27.28
CA TYR A 41 2.07 -11.89 27.17
C TYR A 41 1.49 -11.47 28.52
N ASN A 42 0.98 -10.24 28.59
CA ASN A 42 0.25 -9.74 29.73
C ASN A 42 -1.25 -10.10 29.56
N THR A 43 -1.69 -11.13 30.28
CA THR A 43 -3.09 -11.60 30.25
C THR A 43 -4.10 -10.62 30.86
N GLN A 44 -3.65 -9.70 31.71
CA GLN A 44 -4.51 -8.68 32.31
C GLN A 44 -4.89 -7.62 31.28
N THR A 45 -3.90 -7.14 30.53
CA THR A 45 -4.09 -6.11 29.50
C THR A 45 -4.52 -6.70 28.16
N GLY A 46 -4.08 -7.91 27.84
CA GLY A 46 -4.22 -8.51 26.51
C GLY A 46 -3.05 -8.23 25.56
N LEU A 47 -1.97 -7.63 26.07
CA LEU A 47 -0.82 -7.21 25.25
C LEU A 47 0.21 -8.33 25.12
N VAL A 48 0.56 -8.65 23.87
CA VAL A 48 1.73 -9.45 23.50
C VAL A 48 2.84 -8.52 23.04
N THR A 49 4.08 -8.82 23.43
CA THR A 49 5.27 -8.10 23.01
C THR A 49 6.35 -9.10 22.63
N ALA A 50 6.89 -8.94 21.43
CA ALA A 50 7.98 -9.71 20.88
C ALA A 50 9.18 -8.79 20.63
N GLU A 51 10.38 -9.21 21.05
CA GLU A 51 11.59 -8.39 20.98
C GLU A 51 12.75 -9.17 20.38
N ASN A 52 13.49 -8.47 19.52
CA ASN A 52 14.64 -8.91 18.72
C ASN A 52 14.32 -10.06 17.76
N ASN A 53 14.83 -9.96 16.52
CA ASN A 53 14.66 -10.96 15.47
C ASN A 53 13.19 -11.40 15.29
N VAL A 54 12.27 -10.42 15.31
CA VAL A 54 10.85 -10.70 15.19
C VAL A 54 10.55 -11.15 13.76
N ARG A 55 9.92 -12.31 13.63
CA ARG A 55 9.46 -12.85 12.34
C ARG A 55 8.09 -13.50 12.52
N MET A 56 7.11 -12.99 11.77
CA MET A 56 5.76 -13.51 11.70
C MET A 56 5.52 -14.12 10.32
N GLU A 57 4.92 -15.31 10.24
CA GLU A 57 4.61 -15.95 8.97
C GLU A 57 3.15 -16.45 8.94
N GLN A 58 2.44 -16.21 7.86
CA GLN A 58 1.11 -16.77 7.61
C GLN A 58 0.93 -16.98 6.10
N GLY A 59 0.70 -18.23 5.71
CA GLY A 59 0.54 -18.57 4.30
C GLY A 59 1.79 -18.28 3.48
N THR A 60 1.62 -17.57 2.38
CA THR A 60 2.69 -17.13 1.47
C THR A 60 3.47 -15.91 1.96
N GLY A 61 3.06 -15.31 3.07
CA GLY A 61 3.65 -14.05 3.50
C GLY A 61 4.35 -14.10 4.84
N HIS A 62 5.25 -13.13 5.03
CA HIS A 62 5.96 -12.92 6.29
C HIS A 62 6.22 -11.43 6.57
N ILE A 63 6.40 -11.10 7.84
CA ILE A 63 6.82 -9.78 8.32
C ILE A 63 7.98 -9.93 9.29
N GLU A 64 9.01 -9.12 9.11
CA GLU A 64 10.22 -9.08 9.91
C GLU A 64 10.42 -7.68 10.53
N GLY A 65 11.05 -7.62 11.70
CA GLY A 65 11.41 -6.39 12.40
C GLY A 65 12.18 -6.65 13.70
N GLN A 66 12.48 -5.59 14.46
CA GLN A 66 13.15 -5.71 15.76
C GLN A 66 12.18 -5.81 16.95
N ARG A 67 10.98 -5.27 16.82
CA ARG A 67 9.97 -5.33 17.88
C ARG A 67 8.58 -5.46 17.27
N ALA A 68 7.74 -6.28 17.88
CA ALA A 68 6.31 -6.28 17.59
C ALA A 68 5.47 -6.22 18.86
N THR A 69 4.33 -5.54 18.76
CA THR A 69 3.30 -5.57 19.80
C THR A 69 1.97 -5.97 19.18
N TYR A 70 1.13 -6.64 19.95
CA TYR A 70 -0.24 -6.95 19.54
C TYR A 70 -1.17 -6.97 20.75
N ASN A 71 -2.27 -6.24 20.68
CA ASN A 71 -3.30 -6.23 21.72
C ASN A 71 -4.50 -7.05 21.27
N ILE A 72 -4.75 -8.18 21.92
CA ILE A 72 -5.84 -9.10 21.54
C ILE A 72 -7.25 -8.48 21.71
N LYS A 73 -7.39 -7.47 22.57
CA LYS A 73 -8.69 -6.84 22.86
C LYS A 73 -9.03 -5.79 21.82
N THR A 74 -8.06 -4.98 21.42
CA THR A 74 -8.24 -3.94 20.39
C THR A 74 -7.96 -4.43 18.98
N GLN A 75 -7.27 -5.57 18.85
CA GLN A 75 -6.76 -6.13 17.59
C GLN A 75 -5.76 -5.21 16.89
N GLU A 76 -5.12 -4.33 17.64
CA GLU A 76 -4.08 -3.44 17.14
C GLU A 76 -2.71 -4.11 17.24
N GLY A 77 -1.90 -3.96 16.20
CA GLY A 77 -0.54 -4.47 16.14
C GLY A 77 0.45 -3.45 15.61
N THR A 78 1.70 -3.55 16.07
CA THR A 78 2.83 -2.76 15.54
C THR A 78 4.01 -3.67 15.24
N VAL A 79 4.78 -3.33 14.22
CA VAL A 79 6.13 -3.85 13.97
C VAL A 79 7.06 -2.68 13.73
N GLU A 80 8.24 -2.69 14.36
CA GLU A 80 9.20 -1.58 14.37
C GLU A 80 10.64 -2.05 14.21
N GLY A 81 11.49 -1.16 13.72
CA GLY A 81 12.94 -1.36 13.63
C GLY A 81 13.37 -2.01 12.31
N GLY A 82 13.10 -1.36 11.19
CA GLY A 82 13.43 -1.88 9.87
C GLY A 82 12.49 -3.01 9.46
N VAL A 83 11.23 -2.65 9.26
CA VAL A 83 10.18 -3.59 8.87
C VAL A 83 10.43 -4.04 7.44
N HIS A 84 10.35 -5.36 7.22
CA HIS A 84 10.26 -5.95 5.90
C HIS A 84 9.06 -6.90 5.85
N ALA A 85 8.11 -6.62 4.97
CA ALA A 85 6.91 -7.42 4.80
C ALA A 85 6.82 -7.91 3.36
N VAL A 86 6.53 -9.19 3.17
CA VAL A 86 6.39 -9.81 1.86
C VAL A 86 5.09 -10.61 1.84
N ARG A 87 4.35 -10.47 0.75
CA ARG A 87 3.24 -11.37 0.41
C ARG A 87 3.12 -11.45 -1.10
N ASP A 88 3.15 -12.67 -1.63
CA ASP A 88 2.99 -12.91 -3.07
C ASP A 88 3.95 -12.05 -3.91
N ASP A 89 3.43 -11.14 -4.74
CA ASP A 89 4.20 -10.21 -5.56
C ASP A 89 4.48 -8.85 -4.89
N MET A 90 4.05 -8.68 -3.63
CA MET A 90 4.18 -7.44 -2.86
C MET A 90 5.35 -7.52 -1.87
N GLN A 91 6.17 -6.48 -1.87
CA GLN A 91 7.24 -6.26 -0.89
C GLN A 91 7.12 -4.85 -0.31
N LEU A 92 7.11 -4.73 1.01
CA LEU A 92 7.06 -3.48 1.75
C LEU A 92 8.27 -3.38 2.67
N SER A 93 8.93 -2.23 2.66
CA SER A 93 9.91 -1.84 3.68
C SER A 93 9.56 -0.49 4.26
N CYS A 94 9.69 -0.34 5.58
CA CYS A 94 9.49 0.92 6.30
C CYS A 94 10.13 0.86 7.70
N ASP A 95 10.13 1.97 8.43
CA ASP A 95 10.65 2.00 9.81
C ASP A 95 9.65 1.40 10.81
N ARG A 96 8.35 1.63 10.58
CA ARG A 96 7.23 1.16 11.41
C ARG A 96 6.03 0.78 10.56
N LEU A 97 5.39 -0.33 10.94
CA LEU A 97 4.12 -0.77 10.40
C LEU A 97 3.11 -0.89 11.55
N PHE A 98 1.94 -0.29 11.37
CA PHE A 98 0.81 -0.38 12.28
C PHE A 98 -0.40 -1.01 11.57
N ALA A 99 -1.14 -1.83 12.30
CA ALA A 99 -2.39 -2.43 11.86
C ALA A 99 -3.47 -2.22 12.93
N ALA A 100 -4.63 -1.71 12.52
CA ALA A 100 -5.85 -1.65 13.33
C ALA A 100 -6.82 -2.73 12.82
N GLY A 101 -6.68 -3.95 13.36
CA GLY A 101 -7.43 -5.11 12.91
C GLY A 101 -7.22 -5.39 11.41
N GLN A 102 -8.32 -5.55 10.67
CA GLN A 102 -8.32 -5.74 9.23
C GLN A 102 -8.73 -4.48 8.45
N GLU A 103 -9.02 -3.39 9.15
CA GLU A 103 -9.67 -2.22 8.56
C GLU A 103 -8.68 -1.15 8.08
N HIS A 104 -7.53 -1.03 8.76
CA HIS A 104 -6.57 0.02 8.47
C HIS A 104 -5.14 -0.39 8.78
N TRP A 105 -4.25 0.05 7.91
CA TRP A 105 -2.83 -0.22 7.92
C TRP A 105 -2.06 1.05 7.65
N GLN A 106 -0.93 1.22 8.33
CA GLN A 106 -0.10 2.40 8.18
C GLN A 106 1.37 2.03 8.20
N ALA A 107 2.07 2.34 7.12
CA ALA A 107 3.52 2.25 7.00
C ALA A 107 4.12 3.65 7.15
N ILE A 108 5.14 3.82 8.00
CA ILE A 108 5.80 5.10 8.25
C ILE A 108 7.30 4.92 8.20
N GLY A 109 7.99 5.92 7.63
CA GLY A 109 9.43 6.05 7.62
C GLY A 109 10.03 5.29 6.45
N SER A 110 10.62 6.03 5.50
CA SER A 110 11.28 5.49 4.30
C SER A 110 10.47 4.41 3.59
N VAL A 111 9.16 4.62 3.45
CA VAL A 111 8.25 3.62 2.88
C VAL A 111 8.67 3.34 1.45
N ARG A 112 8.91 2.07 1.14
CA ARG A 112 9.07 1.56 -0.22
C ARG A 112 8.21 0.33 -0.38
N MET A 113 7.26 0.40 -1.30
CA MET A 113 6.35 -0.69 -1.63
C MET A 113 6.54 -1.08 -3.09
N VAL A 114 6.85 -2.34 -3.36
CA VAL A 114 6.94 -2.92 -4.69
C VAL A 114 5.77 -3.86 -4.88
N LYS A 115 5.08 -3.75 -6.01
CA LYS A 115 4.07 -4.71 -6.45
C LYS A 115 4.15 -4.86 -7.96
N ALA A 116 4.38 -6.08 -8.44
CA ALA A 116 4.66 -6.36 -9.85
C ALA A 116 5.78 -5.46 -10.39
N ASP A 117 5.52 -4.65 -11.42
CA ASP A 117 6.48 -3.71 -12.03
C ASP A 117 6.44 -2.30 -11.39
N ARG A 118 5.58 -2.08 -10.38
CA ARG A 118 5.37 -0.77 -9.77
C ARG A 118 6.08 -0.65 -8.44
N THR A 119 6.69 0.50 -8.21
CA THR A 119 7.30 0.88 -6.94
C THR A 119 6.74 2.21 -6.45
N PHE A 120 6.15 2.23 -5.26
CA PHE A 120 5.86 3.44 -4.50
C PHE A 120 7.00 3.72 -3.52
N THR A 121 7.36 5.00 -3.39
CA THR A 121 8.24 5.51 -2.32
C THR A 121 7.65 6.77 -1.70
N GLY A 122 7.76 6.89 -0.38
CA GLY A 122 7.24 8.06 0.34
C GLY A 122 7.53 8.01 1.84
N PRO A 123 7.20 9.09 2.58
CA PRO A 123 7.36 9.12 4.02
C PRO A 123 6.35 8.25 4.77
N GLN A 124 5.14 8.08 4.22
CA GLN A 124 4.05 7.33 4.83
C GLN A 124 3.08 6.82 3.75
N ALA A 125 2.44 5.69 4.02
CA ALA A 125 1.27 5.22 3.28
C ALA A 125 0.26 4.57 4.22
N ASP A 126 -1.02 4.91 4.05
CA ASP A 126 -2.16 4.29 4.70
C ASP A 126 -2.91 3.41 3.70
N TYR A 127 -3.44 2.28 4.18
CA TYR A 127 -4.22 1.35 3.37
C TYR A 127 -5.50 0.92 4.11
N TYR A 128 -6.63 0.99 3.39
CA TYR A 128 -7.97 0.70 3.88
C TYR A 128 -8.64 -0.36 2.98
N PRO A 129 -8.51 -1.66 3.30
CA PRO A 129 -9.06 -2.74 2.47
C PRO A 129 -10.58 -2.65 2.27
N GLY A 130 -11.30 -2.23 3.31
CA GLY A 130 -12.76 -2.07 3.29
C GLY A 130 -13.27 -0.93 2.39
N GLN A 131 -12.40 -0.01 1.97
CA GLN A 131 -12.76 1.16 1.17
C GLN A 131 -12.30 1.00 -0.29
N ASN A 132 -12.72 -0.07 -0.96
CA ASN A 132 -12.29 -0.38 -2.34
C ASN A 132 -10.76 -0.49 -2.50
N ASP A 133 -10.10 -1.02 -1.49
CA ASP A 133 -8.64 -1.08 -1.42
C ASP A 133 -8.01 0.33 -1.57
N ARG A 134 -8.46 1.28 -0.73
CA ARG A 134 -7.98 2.66 -0.77
C ARG A 134 -6.57 2.76 -0.22
N ILE A 135 -5.68 3.41 -0.95
CA ILE A 135 -4.34 3.82 -0.51
C ILE A 135 -4.31 5.34 -0.39
N LEU A 136 -3.68 5.84 0.67
CA LEU A 136 -3.49 7.25 0.93
C LEU A 136 -2.04 7.54 1.34
N ALA A 137 -1.33 8.34 0.55
CA ALA A 137 -0.05 8.93 0.92
C ALA A 137 -0.25 10.45 1.11
N ALA A 138 -0.73 10.82 2.31
CA ALA A 138 -1.12 12.19 2.60
C ALA A 138 0.05 13.19 2.62
N SER A 139 1.29 12.68 2.73
CA SER A 139 2.53 13.47 2.66
C SER A 139 3.28 13.24 1.35
N GLY A 140 2.57 12.79 0.33
CA GLY A 140 3.08 12.64 -1.02
C GLY A 140 3.93 11.41 -1.21
N GLY A 141 4.50 11.32 -2.41
CA GLY A 141 5.36 10.21 -2.77
C GLY A 141 5.63 10.16 -4.27
N THR A 142 6.31 9.09 -4.67
CA THR A 142 6.67 8.82 -6.06
C THR A 142 6.30 7.40 -6.40
N ILE A 143 5.56 7.22 -7.50
CA ILE A 143 5.22 5.93 -8.09
C ILE A 143 6.03 5.78 -9.37
N THR A 144 6.75 4.69 -9.52
CA THR A 144 7.53 4.37 -10.73
C THR A 144 7.09 3.03 -11.29
N SER A 145 6.98 2.93 -12.61
CA SER A 145 6.73 1.69 -13.36
C SER A 145 7.59 1.66 -14.64
N ALA A 146 7.42 0.63 -15.46
CA ALA A 146 8.04 0.60 -16.79
C ALA A 146 7.59 1.77 -17.69
N ASP A 147 6.39 2.28 -17.45
CA ASP A 147 5.74 3.30 -18.26
C ASP A 147 6.14 4.72 -17.88
N GLY A 148 6.62 4.95 -16.66
CA GLY A 148 7.01 6.27 -16.21
C GLY A 148 7.04 6.44 -14.70
N THR A 149 7.24 7.69 -14.30
CA THR A 149 7.32 8.14 -12.92
C THR A 149 6.29 9.22 -12.66
N PHE A 150 5.47 9.03 -11.63
CA PHE A 150 4.47 9.95 -11.15
C PHE A 150 4.83 10.43 -9.74
N SER A 151 4.64 11.72 -9.45
CA SER A 151 4.82 12.29 -8.11
C SER A 151 3.76 13.35 -7.81
N ALA A 152 3.43 13.51 -6.53
CA ALA A 152 2.57 14.57 -6.01
C ALA A 152 2.78 14.75 -4.49
N ASP A 153 2.35 15.89 -3.95
CA ASP A 153 2.41 16.21 -2.52
C ASP A 153 1.38 15.45 -1.69
N HIS A 154 0.32 14.95 -2.34
CA HIS A 154 -0.71 14.10 -1.76
C HIS A 154 -1.22 13.14 -2.82
N ILE A 155 -1.24 11.84 -2.50
CA ILE A 155 -1.70 10.78 -3.42
C ILE A 155 -2.80 9.98 -2.74
N GLU A 156 -3.91 9.79 -3.44
CA GLU A 156 -5.00 8.90 -3.03
C GLU A 156 -5.38 7.99 -4.20
N GLY A 157 -5.76 6.75 -3.92
CA GLY A 157 -6.21 5.86 -4.97
C GLY A 157 -7.02 4.68 -4.47
N TRP A 158 -7.79 4.08 -5.37
CA TRP A 158 -8.67 2.95 -5.11
C TRP A 158 -8.32 1.81 -6.06
N LEU A 159 -7.64 0.78 -5.55
CA LEU A 159 -7.12 -0.29 -6.40
C LEU A 159 -8.23 -1.07 -7.12
N LYS A 160 -9.39 -1.26 -6.47
CA LYS A 160 -10.53 -1.95 -7.11
C LYS A 160 -11.17 -1.14 -8.23
N GLU A 161 -10.98 0.18 -8.25
CA GLU A 161 -11.55 1.07 -9.27
C GLU A 161 -10.52 1.47 -10.33
N GLU A 162 -9.23 1.23 -10.05
CA GLU A 162 -8.10 1.76 -10.82
C GLU A 162 -8.21 3.27 -11.02
N HIS A 163 -8.61 3.95 -9.96
CA HIS A 163 -8.82 5.40 -9.90
C HIS A 163 -7.75 5.99 -8.97
N TYR A 164 -6.99 6.97 -9.44
CA TYR A 164 -5.87 7.56 -8.70
C TYR A 164 -5.85 9.07 -8.85
N ILE A 165 -5.63 9.77 -7.74
CA ILE A 165 -5.59 11.21 -7.68
C ILE A 165 -4.27 11.64 -7.05
N GLY A 166 -3.52 12.52 -7.73
CA GLY A 166 -2.46 13.30 -7.10
C GLY A 166 -2.83 14.77 -7.06
N THR A 167 -2.52 15.42 -5.94
CA THR A 167 -2.75 16.84 -5.73
C THR A 167 -1.51 17.49 -5.13
N GLY A 168 -1.25 18.73 -5.54
CA GLY A 168 -0.05 19.47 -5.19
C GLY A 168 1.14 18.99 -6.01
N ASN A 169 1.67 19.86 -6.87
CA ASN A 169 2.82 19.59 -7.73
C ASN A 169 2.72 18.23 -8.46
N ALA A 170 1.52 17.88 -8.95
CA ALA A 170 1.30 16.61 -9.61
C ALA A 170 2.07 16.58 -10.95
N HIS A 171 2.90 15.57 -11.13
CA HIS A 171 3.85 15.50 -12.24
C HIS A 171 4.06 14.06 -12.70
N LEU A 172 4.04 13.86 -14.02
CA LEU A 172 4.24 12.59 -14.70
C LEU A 172 5.34 12.74 -15.76
N VAL A 173 6.31 11.83 -15.73
CA VAL A 173 7.33 11.67 -16.76
C VAL A 173 7.21 10.27 -17.35
N SER A 174 7.02 10.15 -18.67
CA SER A 174 6.92 8.88 -19.39
C SER A 174 7.91 8.87 -20.56
N PRO A 175 9.18 8.47 -20.32
CA PRO A 175 10.18 8.38 -21.38
C PRO A 175 9.78 7.44 -22.54
N PRO A 176 9.16 6.26 -22.30
CA PRO A 176 8.71 5.39 -23.39
C PRO A 176 7.70 6.04 -24.35
N ARG A 177 6.96 7.05 -23.88
CA ARG A 177 5.94 7.78 -24.65
C ARG A 177 6.42 9.16 -25.13
N ASP A 178 7.70 9.50 -24.88
CA ASP A 178 8.27 10.85 -25.08
C ASP A 178 7.32 11.94 -24.55
N MET A 179 6.78 11.70 -23.35
CA MET A 179 5.70 12.48 -22.77
C MET A 179 6.04 12.92 -21.34
N GLU A 180 5.70 14.15 -21.02
CA GLU A 180 5.77 14.73 -19.68
C GLU A 180 4.53 15.58 -19.44
N GLY A 181 4.01 15.62 -18.22
CA GLY A 181 2.87 16.47 -17.93
C GLY A 181 2.71 16.74 -16.44
N GLY A 182 1.93 17.76 -16.12
CA GLY A 182 1.72 18.15 -14.73
C GLY A 182 0.61 19.16 -14.55
N GLY A 183 0.30 19.43 -13.29
CA GLY A 183 -0.69 20.42 -12.86
C GLY A 183 -0.82 20.45 -11.34
N ASP A 184 -1.77 21.23 -10.84
CA ASP A 184 -2.10 21.28 -9.42
C ASP A 184 -2.80 19.99 -8.97
N ARG A 185 -3.53 19.33 -9.89
CA ARG A 185 -4.18 18.04 -9.69
C ARG A 185 -4.11 17.18 -10.97
N MET A 186 -3.89 15.88 -10.78
CA MET A 186 -4.07 14.84 -11.80
C MET A 186 -5.04 13.78 -11.29
N ASP A 187 -6.07 13.47 -12.07
CA ASP A 187 -7.14 12.53 -11.74
C ASP A 187 -7.27 11.46 -12.85
N TYR A 188 -6.83 10.25 -12.56
CA TYR A 188 -6.65 9.16 -13.52
C TYR A 188 -7.74 8.10 -13.40
N TYR A 189 -8.33 7.72 -14.53
CA TYR A 189 -9.39 6.72 -14.65
C TYR A 189 -8.93 5.52 -15.49
N GLY A 190 -8.47 4.45 -14.83
CA GLY A 190 -7.92 3.27 -15.50
C GLY A 190 -8.96 2.29 -16.06
N LYS A 191 -10.14 2.20 -15.43
CA LYS A 191 -11.21 1.28 -15.86
C LYS A 191 -12.12 1.80 -16.98
N ALA A 192 -11.88 3.01 -17.47
CA ALA A 192 -12.63 3.54 -18.61
C ALA A 192 -12.31 2.73 -19.88
N GLU A 193 -13.25 2.67 -20.83
CA GLU A 193 -13.03 2.01 -22.14
C GLU A 193 -11.78 2.57 -22.85
N LYS A 194 -11.53 3.87 -22.66
CA LYS A 194 -10.30 4.55 -23.04
C LYS A 194 -9.73 5.20 -21.78
N PRO A 195 -8.68 4.66 -21.15
CA PRO A 195 -8.08 5.25 -19.96
C PRO A 195 -7.69 6.70 -20.21
N TYR A 196 -7.88 7.56 -19.20
CA TYR A 196 -7.60 8.97 -19.34
C TYR A 196 -7.18 9.58 -18.01
N VAL A 197 -6.50 10.73 -18.10
CA VAL A 197 -6.19 11.58 -16.96
C VAL A 197 -6.77 12.97 -17.19
N VAL A 198 -7.37 13.53 -16.15
CA VAL A 198 -7.80 14.93 -16.09
C VAL A 198 -6.74 15.70 -15.30
N LEU A 199 -6.22 16.76 -15.92
CA LEU A 199 -5.28 17.68 -15.32
C LEU A 199 -6.00 18.99 -15.02
N ASP A 200 -5.96 19.43 -13.77
CA ASP A 200 -6.59 20.66 -13.30
C ASP A 200 -5.57 21.57 -12.64
N GLY A 201 -5.69 22.87 -12.90
CA GLY A 201 -4.84 23.91 -12.33
C GLY A 201 -3.45 23.91 -12.93
N SER A 202 -3.06 25.03 -13.56
CA SER A 202 -1.74 25.18 -14.21
C SER A 202 -1.36 24.00 -15.12
N ALA A 203 -2.34 23.33 -15.75
CA ALA A 203 -2.16 22.07 -16.43
C ALA A 203 -1.33 22.22 -17.70
N TRP A 204 -0.42 21.26 -17.92
CA TRP A 204 0.43 21.23 -19.10
C TRP A 204 0.83 19.80 -19.47
N VAL A 205 1.05 19.59 -20.76
CA VAL A 205 1.59 18.35 -21.31
C VAL A 205 2.59 18.69 -22.40
N MET A 206 3.72 18.01 -22.40
CA MET A 206 4.73 18.03 -23.44
C MET A 206 4.81 16.65 -24.08
N GLN A 207 4.74 16.59 -25.41
CA GLN A 207 4.96 15.35 -26.16
C GLN A 207 5.65 15.65 -27.49
N ALA A 208 6.74 14.95 -27.80
CA ALA A 208 7.50 15.12 -29.04
C ALA A 208 7.84 16.61 -29.36
N ASN A 209 8.33 17.34 -28.36
CA ASN A 209 8.61 18.79 -28.38
C ASN A 209 7.42 19.74 -28.54
N ASN A 210 6.19 19.23 -28.59
CA ASN A 210 4.99 20.06 -28.59
C ASN A 210 4.50 20.24 -27.15
N ILE A 211 4.06 21.45 -26.80
CA ILE A 211 3.54 21.75 -25.46
C ILE A 211 2.11 22.28 -25.57
N ALA A 212 1.21 21.64 -24.82
CA ALA A 212 -0.15 22.13 -24.57
C ALA A 212 -0.24 22.66 -23.14
N ARG A 213 -1.03 23.73 -22.93
CA ARG A 213 -1.32 24.31 -21.62
C ARG A 213 -2.79 24.65 -21.51
N SER A 214 -3.37 24.46 -20.34
CA SER A 214 -4.76 24.81 -20.03
C SER A 214 -4.95 24.94 -18.52
N ASN A 215 -6.09 25.47 -18.08
CA ASN A 215 -6.51 25.32 -16.68
C ASN A 215 -7.17 23.96 -16.43
N HIS A 216 -7.71 23.34 -17.48
CA HIS A 216 -8.36 22.04 -17.45
C HIS A 216 -8.04 21.29 -18.74
N MET A 217 -7.52 20.07 -18.64
CA MET A 217 -7.13 19.27 -19.79
C MET A 217 -7.47 17.80 -19.55
N THR A 218 -8.13 17.18 -20.52
CA THR A 218 -8.34 15.73 -20.53
C THR A 218 -7.37 15.10 -21.52
N VAL A 219 -6.56 14.15 -21.06
CA VAL A 219 -5.60 13.41 -21.88
C VAL A 219 -6.02 11.96 -21.92
N TYR A 220 -6.43 11.49 -23.09
CA TYR A 220 -6.72 10.08 -23.33
C TYR A 220 -5.43 9.33 -23.62
N LEU A 221 -5.26 8.17 -23.00
CA LEU A 221 -4.08 7.33 -23.12
C LEU A 221 -4.39 6.21 -24.13
N ALA A 222 -3.50 6.03 -25.11
CA ALA A 222 -3.58 4.93 -26.06
C ALA A 222 -3.04 3.63 -25.42
N ASP A 223 -3.63 2.49 -25.79
CA ASP A 223 -3.25 1.15 -25.29
C ASP A 223 -1.78 0.77 -25.59
N ASP A 224 -1.15 1.39 -26.59
CA ASP A 224 0.21 1.07 -27.05
C ASP A 224 1.13 2.30 -27.18
N GLY A 225 0.69 3.48 -26.71
CA GLY A 225 1.45 4.71 -26.83
C GLY A 225 1.60 5.24 -28.25
N THR A 226 0.88 4.70 -29.25
CA THR A 226 0.84 5.29 -30.59
C THR A 226 -0.26 6.34 -30.70
N PRO A 227 -0.01 7.48 -31.35
CA PRO A 227 -1.07 8.43 -31.69
C PRO A 227 -2.06 7.76 -32.64
N VAL A 228 -3.34 7.71 -32.26
CA VAL A 228 -4.40 7.34 -33.19
C VAL A 228 -4.57 8.49 -34.18
N THR A 229 -4.08 8.32 -35.40
CA THR A 229 -4.48 9.18 -36.53
C THR A 229 -5.91 8.82 -36.93
N GLU A 230 -6.74 9.85 -37.16
CA GLU A 230 -8.07 9.72 -37.78
C GLU A 230 -8.07 8.84 -39.04
#